data_AF-A0A6I3FUK2-F1
#
_entry.id   AF-A0A6I3FUK2-F1
#
_cell.length_a   1.000
_cell.length_b   1.000
_cell.length_c   1.000
_cell.angle_alpha   90.00
_cell.angle_beta   90.00
_cell.angle_gamma   90.00
#
_symmetry.space_group_name_H-M   'P 1'
#
loop_
_entity.id
_entity.type
_entity.pdbx_description
1 polymer ?
#
loop_
_entity_poly.entity_id
_entity_poly.type
_entity_poly.pdbx_seq_one_letter_code
_entity_poly.pdbx_strand_id
1 'polypeptide(L)' 'TVWLIPETLERTNLSTKKAGDFVNVEVDVLAKYVERLISKGVKK' A
#
# COMPACT_ATOMS: atom_id res chain seq x y z
N THR A 1 1.30 9.61 3.98
CA THR A 1 0.57 9.45 5.26
C THR A 1 -0.75 8.76 4.97
N VAL A 2 -1.31 8.05 5.94
CA VAL A 2 -2.60 7.34 5.83
C VAL A 2 -3.43 7.63 7.09
N TRP A 3 -4.75 7.48 6.99
CA TRP A 3 -5.68 7.63 8.11
C TRP A 3 -6.31 6.27 8.39
N LEU A 4 -6.39 5.88 9.66
CA LEU A 4 -6.92 4.59 10.09
C LEU A 4 -8.23 4.81 10.84
N ILE A 5 -9.22 3.95 10.56
CA ILE A 5 -10.49 3.91 11.30
C ILE A 5 -10.35 3.02 12.55
N PRO A 6 -11.23 3.17 13.57
CA PRO A 6 -11.17 2.38 14.80
C PRO A 6 -11.18 0.86 14.57
N GLU A 7 -12.06 0.35 13.72
CA GLU A 7 -12.15 -1.09 13.40
C GLU A 7 -10.80 -1.67 12.92
N THR A 8 -10.04 -0.92 12.10
CA THR A 8 -8.73 -1.38 11.61
C THR A 8 -7.69 -1.39 12.73
N LEU A 9 -7.74 -0.41 13.64
CA LEU A 9 -6.84 -0.36 14.80
C LEU A 9 -7.13 -1.48 15.80
N GLU A 10 -8.39 -1.88 15.94
CA GLU A 10 -8.82 -2.97 16.82
C GLU A 10 -8.54 -4.36 16.23
N ARG A 11 -8.74 -4.55 14.92
CA ARG A 11 -8.58 -5.85 14.28
C ARG A 11 -7.16 -6.18 13.80
N THR A 12 -6.24 -5.22 13.84
CA THR A 12 -4.86 -5.42 13.34
C THR A 12 -3.85 -5.05 14.42
N ASN A 13 -2.57 -5.34 14.17
CA ASN A 13 -1.50 -4.97 15.10
C ASN A 13 -1.07 -3.49 14.98
N LEU A 14 -1.66 -2.71 14.07
CA LEU A 14 -1.23 -1.34 13.77
C LEU A 14 -1.39 -0.38 14.95
N SER A 15 -2.34 -0.63 15.85
CA SER A 15 -2.54 0.17 17.08
C SER A 15 -1.36 0.08 18.06
N THR A 16 -0.55 -0.97 17.97
CA THR A 16 0.60 -1.19 18.87
C THR A 16 1.94 -0.74 18.28
N LYS A 17 1.96 -0.40 16.98
CA LYS A 17 3.16 0.02 16.27
C LYS A 17 3.55 1.44 16.65
N LYS A 18 4.86 1.68 16.75
CA LYS A 18 5.45 2.98 17.10
C LYS A 18 6.34 3.50 15.99
N ALA A 19 6.68 4.78 16.06
CA ALA A 19 7.66 5.37 15.16
C ALA A 19 8.98 4.59 15.22
N GLY A 20 9.50 4.18 14.06
CA GLY A 20 10.69 3.34 13.94
C GLY A 20 10.39 1.85 13.75
N ASP A 21 9.17 1.38 14.01
CA ASP A 21 8.80 -0.01 13.75
C ASP A 21 8.69 -0.29 12.24
N PHE A 22 9.18 -1.46 11.83
CA PHE A 22 8.97 -1.95 10.47
C PHE A 22 7.54 -2.45 10.26
N VAL A 23 7.05 -2.22 9.05
CA VAL A 23 5.80 -2.76 8.51
C VAL A 23 6.05 -3.34 7.12
N ASN A 24 5.27 -4.35 6.77
CA ASN A 24 5.30 -4.88 5.41
C ASN A 24 4.55 -3.91 4.49
N VAL A 25 5.19 -3.51 3.39
CA VAL A 25 4.58 -2.66 2.37
C VAL A 25 4.36 -3.51 1.13
N GLU A 26 3.09 -3.74 0.81
CA GLU A 26 2.68 -4.36 -0.44
C GLU A 26 2.10 -3.29 -1.37
N VAL A 27 2.47 -3.36 -2.64
CA VAL A 27 1.99 -2.44 -3.68
C VAL A 27 0.88 -3.08 -4.49
N ASP A 28 -0.08 -2.27 -4.93
CA ASP A 28 -1.21 -2.75 -5.71
C ASP A 28 -0.75 -3.38 -7.04
N VAL A 29 -1.15 -4.63 -7.23
CA VAL A 29 -0.83 -5.43 -8.41
C VAL A 29 -1.51 -4.88 -9.67
N LEU A 30 -2.74 -4.36 -9.57
CA LEU A 30 -3.44 -3.73 -10.69
C LEU A 30 -2.71 -2.47 -11.15
N ALA A 31 -2.23 -1.65 -10.21
CA ALA A 31 -1.46 -0.46 -10.54
C ALA A 31 -0.18 -0.81 -11.33
N LYS A 32 0.53 -1.88 -10.94
CA LYS A 32 1.69 -2.40 -11.69
C LYS A 32 1.33 -2.84 -13.10
N TYR A 33 0.17 -3.49 -13.28
CA TYR A 33 -0.29 -3.89 -14.61
C TYR A 33 -0.63 -2.68 -15.48
N VAL A 34 -1.32 -1.69 -14.92
CA VAL A 34 -1.66 -0.43 -15.62
C VAL A 34 -0.39 0.30 -16.04
N GLU A 35 0.59 0.46 -15.15
CA GLU A 35 1.90 1.05 -15.45
C GLU A 35 2.56 0.33 -16.63
N ARG A 36 2.59 -1.00 -16.62
CA ARG A 36 3.20 -1.80 -17.68
C ARG A 36 2.47 -1.64 -19.02
N LEU A 37 1.14 -1.53 -19.01
CA LEU A 37 0.34 -1.30 -20.22
C LEU A 37 0.62 0.09 -20.81
N ILE A 38 0.61 1.13 -19.97
CA ILE A 38 0.93 2.51 -20.40
C ILE A 38 2.37 2.59 -20.93
N SER A 39 3.33 2.00 -20.22
CA SER A 39 4.74 2.00 -20.62
C SER A 39 5.01 1.28 -21.96
N LYS A 40 4.17 0.29 -22.32
CA LYS A 40 4.22 -0.36 -23.63
C LYS A 40 3.53 0.46 -24.73
N GLY A 41 2.48 1.20 -24.39
CA GLY A 41 1.76 2.08 -25.32
C GLY A 41 2.54 3.32 -25.72
N VAL A 42 3.41 3.84 -24.86
CA VAL A 42 4.28 5.01 -25.13
C VAL A 42 5.46 4.66 -26.05
N LYS A 43 5.78 3.38 -26.26
CA LYS A 43 6.85 2.92 -27.17
C LYS A 43 6.41 2.79 -28.63
N LYS A 44 5.32 3.45 -29.05
CA LYS A 44 4.84 3.42 -30.43
C LYS A 44 4.91 4.80 -31.07
#